data_AF-A0A1V4X872-F1
#
_entry.id   AF-A0A1V4X872-F1
#
_cell.length_a   1.000
_cell.length_b   1.000
_cell.length_c   1.000
_cell.angle_alpha   90.00
_cell.angle_beta   90.00
_cell.angle_gamma   90.00
#
_symmetry.space_group_name_H-M   'P 1'
#
loop_
_entity.id
_entity.type
_entity.pdbx_description
1 polymer ?
#
loop_
_entity_poly.entity_id
_entity_poly.type
_entity_poly.pdbx_seq_one_letter_code
_entity_poly.pdbx_strand_id
1 'polypeptide(L)' 'MLEGLGAEGKTSMFQDVEAGRKTEVEMLAGTVIELGKRHGVATPVNRRLFDELKRIEAASGAGS' A
#
# COMPACT_ATOMS: atom_id res chain seq x y z
N MET A 1 16.84 -11.49 -7.06
CA MET A 1 16.40 -10.21 -6.43
C MET A 1 15.24 -10.53 -5.50
N LEU A 2 15.33 -10.11 -4.22
CA LEU A 2 14.61 -10.58 -3.01
C LEU A 2 15.36 -11.61 -2.13
N GLU A 3 16.69 -11.62 -2.13
CA GLU A 3 17.49 -12.54 -1.27
C GLU A 3 17.70 -12.03 0.18
N GLY A 4 17.13 -10.88 0.54
CA GLY A 4 17.36 -10.21 1.84
C GLY A 4 16.16 -10.17 2.80
N LEU A 5 14.99 -10.65 2.39
CA LEU A 5 13.86 -10.83 3.30
C LEU A 5 14.01 -12.23 3.88
N GLY A 6 14.37 -12.35 5.16
CA GLY A 6 14.31 -13.65 5.84
C GLY A 6 12.92 -14.27 5.68
N ALA A 7 12.76 -15.57 5.95
CA ALA A 7 11.46 -16.26 5.80
C ALA A 7 10.29 -15.57 6.53
N GLU A 8 10.60 -14.71 7.50
CA GLU A 8 9.68 -13.91 8.30
C GLU A 8 9.61 -12.42 7.90
N GLY A 9 10.23 -12.05 6.78
CA GLY A 9 10.42 -10.67 6.33
C GLY A 9 9.10 -9.98 6.00
N LYS A 10 8.44 -9.43 7.01
CA LYS A 10 7.25 -8.61 6.88
C LYS A 10 7.62 -7.22 6.38
N THR A 11 6.97 -6.77 5.32
CA THR A 11 7.11 -5.39 4.84
C THR A 11 6.62 -4.40 5.91
N SER A 12 7.13 -3.17 5.91
CA SER A 12 6.76 -2.16 6.91
C SER A 12 5.25 -1.94 6.98
N MET A 13 4.60 -1.79 5.81
CA MET A 13 3.15 -1.62 5.73
C MET A 13 2.36 -2.82 6.29
N PHE A 14 2.88 -4.04 6.17
CA PHE A 14 2.23 -5.21 6.77
C PHE A 14 2.29 -5.15 8.30
N GLN A 15 3.42 -4.72 8.86
CA GLN A 15 3.56 -4.52 10.31
C GLN A 15 2.66 -3.38 10.83
N ASP A 16 2.42 -2.35 10.03
CA ASP A 16 1.48 -1.27 10.37
C ASP A 16 0.05 -1.79 10.44
N VAL A 17 -0.38 -2.58 9.46
CA VAL A 17 -1.69 -3.25 9.46
C VAL A 17 -1.87 -4.13 10.70
N GLU A 18 -0.88 -4.97 11.03
CA GLU A 18 -0.94 -5.84 12.23
C GLU A 18 -1.02 -5.03 13.54
N ALA A 19 -0.41 -3.86 13.58
CA ALA A 19 -0.44 -2.97 14.72
C ALA A 19 -1.62 -2.00 14.74
N GLY A 20 -2.55 -2.09 13.77
CA GLY A 20 -3.69 -1.17 13.65
C GLY A 20 -3.28 0.27 13.33
N ARG A 21 -2.08 0.48 12.77
CA ARG A 21 -1.57 1.80 12.37
C ARG A 21 -1.89 2.06 10.91
N LYS A 22 -2.12 3.33 10.59
CA LYS A 22 -2.27 3.80 9.22
C LYS A 22 -0.97 3.55 8.44
N THR A 23 -1.07 3.01 7.22
CA THR A 23 0.09 2.73 6.37
C THR A 23 0.46 3.94 5.50
N GLU A 24 1.62 3.85 4.86
CA GLU A 24 2.12 4.81 3.87
C GLU A 24 1.52 4.62 2.45
N VAL A 25 0.47 3.79 2.27
CA VAL A 25 -0.11 3.47 0.95
C VAL A 25 -0.56 4.69 0.16
N GLU A 26 -1.06 5.72 0.84
CA GLU A 26 -1.52 6.98 0.26
C GLU A 26 -0.36 7.82 -0.28
N MET A 27 0.73 7.91 0.47
CA MET A 27 1.92 8.62 0.03
C MET A 27 2.63 7.91 -1.11
N LEU A 28 2.62 6.57 -1.13
CA LEU A 28 3.32 5.79 -2.14
C LEU A 28 2.44 5.54 -3.38
N ALA A 29 1.50 4.60 -3.29
CA ALA A 29 0.67 4.21 -4.42
C ALA A 29 -0.30 5.33 -4.83
N GLY A 30 -0.82 6.11 -3.87
CA GLY A 30 -1.65 7.27 -4.16
C GLY A 30 -0.94 8.33 -5.00
N THR A 31 0.33 8.63 -4.70
CA THR A 31 1.15 9.56 -5.50
C THR A 31 1.35 9.06 -6.92
N VAL A 32 1.64 7.76 -7.11
CA VAL A 32 1.81 7.19 -8.46
C VAL A 32 0.51 7.26 -9.26
N ILE A 33 -0.64 7.00 -8.64
CA ILE A 33 -1.95 7.11 -9.28
C ILE A 33 -2.21 8.56 -9.71
N GLU A 34 -1.93 9.52 -8.83
CA GLU A 34 -2.12 10.94 -9.11
C GLU A 34 -1.22 11.45 -10.23
N LEU A 35 0.07 11.07 -10.22
CA LEU A 35 1.00 11.38 -11.31
C LEU A 35 0.55 10.74 -12.63
N GLY A 36 0.10 9.48 -12.60
CA GLY A 36 -0.44 8.80 -13.77
C GLY A 36 -1.59 9.57 -14.42
N LYS A 37 -2.54 10.07 -13.61
CA LYS A 37 -3.64 10.92 -14.10
C LYS A 37 -3.12 12.20 -14.76
N ARG A 38 -2.17 12.89 -14.13
CA ARG A 38 -1.61 14.16 -14.64
C ARG A 38 -0.89 14.00 -15.97
N HIS A 39 -0.25 12.86 -16.19
CA HIS A 39 0.54 12.59 -17.40
C HIS A 39 -0.20 11.70 -18.43
N GLY A 40 -1.47 11.36 -18.21
CA GLY A 40 -2.24 10.49 -19.10
C GLY A 40 -1.73 9.04 -19.14
N VAL A 41 -1.03 8.58 -18.11
CA VAL A 41 -0.50 7.23 -17.98
C VAL A 41 -1.42 6.41 -17.07
N ALA A 42 -2.01 5.36 -17.61
CA ALA A 42 -2.87 4.46 -16.82
C ALA A 42 -2.04 3.67 -15.80
N THR A 43 -2.50 3.62 -14.55
CA THR A 43 -1.85 2.91 -13.43
C THR A 43 -2.75 1.81 -12.84
N PRO A 44 -3.30 0.89 -13.67
CA PRO A 44 -4.36 -0.03 -13.25
C PRO A 44 -3.94 -0.98 -12.12
N VAL A 45 -2.70 -1.46 -12.14
CA VAL A 45 -2.16 -2.35 -11.10
C VAL A 45 -2.01 -1.61 -9.77
N ASN A 46 -1.42 -0.41 -9.78
CA ASN A 46 -1.30 0.43 -8.58
C ASN A 46 -2.68 0.78 -8.02
N ARG A 47 -3.66 1.10 -8.88
CA ARG A 47 -5.03 1.37 -8.43
C ARG A 47 -5.64 0.18 -7.70
N ARG A 48 -5.56 -1.02 -8.29
CA ARG A 48 -6.09 -2.24 -7.67
C ARG A 48 -5.43 -2.53 -6.33
N LEU A 49 -4.10 -2.45 -6.25
CA LEU A 49 -3.35 -2.72 -5.02
C LEU A 49 -3.63 -1.67 -3.94
N PHE A 50 -3.73 -0.39 -4.32
CA PHE A 50 -4.14 0.69 -3.44
C PHE A 50 -5.52 0.40 -2.83
N ASP A 51 -6.52 0.10 -3.66
CA ASP A 51 -7.88 -0.17 -3.19
C ASP A 51 -7.95 -1.39 -2.26
N GLU A 52 -7.18 -2.45 -2.54
CA GLU A 52 -7.13 -3.64 -1.69
C GLU A 52 -6.48 -3.36 -0.34
N LEU A 53 -5.36 -2.63 -0.33
CA LEU A 53 -4.70 -2.22 0.92
C LEU A 53 -5.59 -1.31 1.76
N LYS A 54 -6.33 -0.38 1.16
CA LYS A 54 -7.32 0.45 1.88
C LYS A 54 -8.41 -0.40 2.54
N ARG A 55 -8.84 -1.51 1.92
CA ARG A 55 -9.79 -2.45 2.55
C ARG A 55 -9.18 -3.17 3.73
N ILE A 56 -7.93 -3.63 3.60
CA ILE A 56 -7.20 -4.30 4.67
C ILE A 56 -6.99 -3.36 5.88
N GLU A 57 -6.61 -2.11 5.63
CA GLU A 57 -6.49 -1.08 6.68
C GLU A 57 -7.82 -0.90 7.44
N ALA A 58 -8.91 -0.71 6.70
CA ALA A 58 -10.24 -0.53 7.29
C ALA A 58 -10.70 -1.75 8.10
N ALA A 59 -10.39 -2.97 7.64
CA ALA A 59 -10.71 -4.20 8.36
C ALA A 59 -9.85 -4.38 9.63
N SER A 60 -8.65 -3.80 9.67
CA SER A 60 -7.70 -3.94 10.78
C SER A 60 -7.83 -2.84 11.85
N GLY A 61 -8.82 -1.94 11.70
CA GLY A 61 -9.00 -0.78 12.58
C GLY A 61 -7.96 0.33 12.37
N ALA A 62 -7.11 0.19 11.35
CA ALA A 62 -6.12 1.18 10.96
C ALA A 62 -6.80 2.29 10.16
N GLY A 63 -6.87 3.49 10.72
CA GLY A 63 -7.30 4.70 10.00
C GLY A 63 -8.78 5.06 10.11
N SER A 64 -9.43 4.73 11.24
CA SER A 64 -10.62 5.46 11.71
C SER A 64 -10.25 6.86 12.21
#